data_AF-A0A662RD81-F1
#
_entry.id   AF-A0A662RD81-F1
#
_cell.length_a   1.000
_cell.length_b   1.000
_cell.length_c   1.000
_cell.angle_alpha   90.00
_cell.angle_beta   90.00
_cell.angle_gamma   90.00
#
_symmetry.space_group_name_H-M   'P 1'
#
loop_
_entity.id
_entity.type
_entity.pdbx_description
1 polymer ?
#
loop_
_entity_poly.entity_id
_entity_poly.type
_entity_poly.pdbx_seq_one_letter_code
_entity_poly.pdbx_strand_id
1 'polypeptide(L)'
;EFPLKKMIFFGSRATGKEHEDSDIDLIIVSDEFKSLNFIKRAAKMYNCWDMNYPVDFLCFTPEEFEKGTKGVTIVSEAVKEGIEIT
;
A
#
# COMPACT_ATOMS: atom_id res chain seq x y z
N GLU A 1 -6.96 -15.12 -7.41
CA GLU A 1 -5.88 -14.96 -6.41
C GLU A 1 -4.83 -14.03 -6.99
N PHE A 2 -4.39 -13.04 -6.21
CA PHE A 2 -3.40 -12.06 -6.65
C PHE A 2 -2.09 -12.38 -5.91
N PRO A 3 -1.01 -12.79 -6.59
CA PRO A 3 0.22 -13.17 -5.92
C PRO A 3 0.86 -11.94 -5.29
N LEU A 4 0.72 -11.81 -3.98
CA LEU A 4 1.31 -10.75 -3.18
C LEU A 4 2.77 -11.06 -2.90
N LYS A 5 3.64 -10.07 -3.12
CA LYS A 5 5.05 -10.13 -2.76
C LYS A 5 5.34 -9.44 -1.44
N LYS A 6 4.61 -8.36 -1.15
CA LYS A 6 4.71 -7.61 0.11
C LYS A 6 3.44 -6.80 0.33
N MET A 7 3.04 -6.67 1.59
CA MET A 7 1.99 -5.77 2.03
C MET A 7 2.44 -5.04 3.30
N ILE A 8 2.33 -3.71 3.28
CA ILE A 8 2.69 -2.86 4.44
C ILE A 8 1.49 -2.00 4.79
N PHE A 9 1.08 -2.05 6.05
CA PHE A 9 0.16 -1.09 6.64
C PHE A 9 0.95 0.05 7.26
N PHE A 10 0.69 1.29 6.85
CA PHE A 10 1.47 2.44 7.27
C PHE A 10 0.56 3.64 7.58
N GLY A 11 1.15 4.81 7.79
CA GLY A 11 0.41 6.05 8.00
C GLY A 11 -0.07 6.25 9.44
N SER A 12 -1.04 7.13 9.60
CA SER A 12 -1.48 7.62 10.90
C SER A 12 -2.04 6.50 11.79
N ARG A 13 -2.83 5.60 11.21
CA ARG A 13 -3.42 4.44 11.92
C ARG A 13 -2.38 3.37 12.30
N ALA A 14 -1.28 3.25 11.56
CA ALA A 14 -0.19 2.34 11.93
C ALA A 14 0.66 2.91 13.08
N THR A 15 0.73 4.24 13.21
CA THR A 15 1.58 4.93 14.19
C THR A 15 0.84 5.42 15.44
N GLY A 16 -0.48 5.22 15.53
CA GLY A 16 -1.30 5.65 16.66
C GLY A 16 -1.59 7.16 16.68
N LYS A 17 -1.42 7.83 15.54
CA LYS A 17 -1.62 9.29 15.36
C LYS A 17 -2.87 9.61 14.55
N GLU A 18 -3.75 8.63 14.37
CA GLU A 18 -4.98 8.75 13.59
C GLU A 18 -6.03 9.66 14.24
N HIS A 19 -6.97 10.10 13.42
CA HIS A 19 -8.21 10.76 13.80
C HIS A 19 -9.40 9.88 13.39
N GLU A 20 -10.61 10.24 13.83
CA GLU A 20 -11.83 9.45 13.57
C GLU A 20 -12.03 9.13 12.08
N ASP A 21 -11.74 10.11 11.22
CA ASP A 21 -11.91 10.03 9.76
C ASP A 21 -10.66 9.57 9.00
N SER A 22 -9.59 9.17 9.70
CA SER A 22 -8.36 8.72 9.03
C SER A 22 -8.62 7.48 8.17
N ASP A 23 -7.98 7.43 7.02
CA ASP A 23 -7.96 6.28 6.14
C ASP A 23 -6.94 5.23 6.56
N ILE A 24 -7.11 4.03 6.01
CA ILE A 24 -6.15 2.94 6.13
C ILE A 24 -5.20 3.02 4.94
N ASP A 25 -3.93 3.31 5.20
CA ASP A 25 -2.91 3.36 4.15
C ASP A 25 -2.25 1.99 3.95
N LEU A 26 -2.33 1.46 2.72
CA LEU A 26 -1.74 0.16 2.38
C LEU A 26 -0.82 0.26 1.17
N ILE A 27 0.42 -0.16 1.35
CA ILE A 27 1.30 -0.50 0.22
C ILE A 27 1.12 -1.97 -0.13
N ILE A 28 0.88 -2.23 -1.41
CA ILE A 28 0.76 -3.58 -1.96
C ILE A 28 1.78 -3.73 -3.08
N VAL A 29 2.58 -4.80 -3.02
CA VAL A 29 3.61 -5.10 -4.01
C VAL A 29 3.30 -6.41 -4.71
N SER A 30 3.25 -6.38 -6.05
CA SER A 30 3.04 -7.57 -6.89
C SER A 30 3.58 -7.37 -8.30
N ASP A 31 4.06 -8.47 -8.90
CA ASP A 31 4.49 -8.51 -10.30
C ASP A 31 3.34 -8.22 -11.27
N GLU A 32 2.12 -8.60 -10.92
CA GLU A 32 0.91 -8.44 -11.77
C GLU A 32 0.60 -6.97 -12.09
N PHE A 33 1.04 -6.05 -11.22
CA PHE A 33 0.86 -4.61 -11.43
C PHE A 33 1.63 -4.07 -12.65
N LYS A 34 2.65 -4.78 -13.14
CA LYS A 34 3.43 -4.38 -14.33
C LYS A 34 2.57 -4.27 -15.58
N SER A 35 1.50 -5.07 -15.66
CA SER A 35 0.55 -5.09 -16.80
C SER A 35 -0.59 -4.06 -16.68
N LEU A 36 -0.67 -3.34 -15.56
CA LEU A 36 -1.81 -2.48 -15.22
C LEU A 36 -1.37 -1.02 -15.06
N ASN A 37 -2.21 -0.10 -15.54
CA ASN A 37 -2.05 1.31 -15.21
C ASN A 37 -2.46 1.58 -13.75
N PHE A 38 -1.98 2.69 -13.19
CA PHE A 38 -2.15 3.04 -11.77
C PHE A 38 -3.61 2.97 -11.29
N ILE A 39 -4.55 3.56 -12.04
CA ILE A 39 -5.98 3.57 -11.69
C ILE A 39 -6.55 2.14 -11.62
N LYS A 40 -6.21 1.30 -12.59
CA LYS A 40 -6.67 -0.10 -12.61
C LYS A 40 -6.08 -0.94 -11.48
N ARG A 41 -4.87 -0.62 -11.01
CA ARG A 41 -4.25 -1.31 -9.86
C ARG A 41 -5.08 -1.08 -8.60
N ALA A 42 -5.32 0.18 -8.25
CA ALA A 42 -6.12 0.54 -7.08
C ALA A 42 -7.56 0.01 -7.19
N ALA A 43 -8.22 0.20 -8.33
CA ALA A 43 -9.59 -0.28 -8.56
C ALA A 43 -9.74 -1.79 -8.33
N LYS A 44 -8.73 -2.59 -8.69
CA LYS A 44 -8.74 -4.03 -8.39
C LYS A 44 -8.67 -4.32 -6.89
N MET A 45 -7.92 -3.54 -6.12
CA MET A 45 -7.81 -3.72 -4.67
C MET A 45 -9.10 -3.32 -3.96
N TYR A 46 -9.76 -2.25 -4.41
CA TYR A 46 -11.08 -1.87 -3.91
C TYR A 46 -12.14 -2.95 -4.09
N ASN A 47 -12.08 -3.77 -5.16
CA ASN A 47 -12.99 -4.91 -5.31
C ASN A 47 -12.80 -6.01 -4.25
N CYS A 48 -11.65 -6.02 -3.57
CA CYS A 48 -11.33 -6.96 -2.50
C CYS A 48 -11.50 -6.33 -1.10
N TRP A 49 -11.88 -5.06 -1.01
CA TRP A 49 -12.05 -4.35 0.24
C TRP A 49 -13.50 -4.42 0.71
N ASP A 50 -13.73 -5.11 1.82
CA ASP A 50 -15.05 -5.34 2.41
C ASP A 50 -15.27 -4.57 3.72
N MET A 51 -14.26 -3.83 4.19
CA MET A 51 -14.34 -3.05 5.41
C MET A 51 -14.98 -1.69 5.18
N ASN A 52 -15.82 -1.25 6.12
CA ASN A 52 -16.44 0.08 6.10
C ASN A 52 -15.47 1.15 6.65
N TYR A 53 -14.26 1.18 6.11
CA TYR A 53 -13.24 2.19 6.40
C TYR A 53 -12.70 2.74 5.07
N PRO A 54 -12.41 4.06 5.01
CA PRO A 54 -11.68 4.61 3.89
C PRO A 54 -10.28 3.98 3.83
N VAL A 55 -9.80 3.71 2.62
CA VAL A 55 -8.54 3.00 2.39
C VAL A 55 -7.84 3.59 1.18
N ASP A 56 -6.54 3.80 1.29
CA ASP A 56 -5.70 4.25 0.20
C ASP A 56 -4.71 3.14 -0.18
N PHE A 57 -4.89 2.60 -1.40
CA PHE A 57 -4.07 1.54 -1.95
C PHE A 57 -2.95 2.09 -2.82
N LEU A 58 -1.71 2.00 -2.34
CA LEU A 58 -0.51 2.29 -3.11
C LEU A 58 0.07 0.99 -3.69
N CYS A 59 -0.19 0.78 -4.98
CA CYS A 59 0.14 -0.47 -5.68
C CYS A 59 1.42 -0.34 -6.54
N PHE A 60 2.46 -1.10 -6.19
CA PHE A 60 3.77 -1.03 -6.84
C PHE A 60 4.23 -2.38 -7.42
N THR A 61 4.94 -2.36 -8.53
CA THR A 61 5.79 -3.50 -8.90
C THR A 61 6.97 -3.61 -7.93
N PRO A 62 7.64 -4.78 -7.80
CA PRO A 62 8.84 -4.89 -6.97
C PRO A 62 9.94 -3.90 -7.36
N GLU A 63 10.12 -3.66 -8.66
CA GLU A 63 11.08 -2.68 -9.20
C GLU A 63 10.74 -1.25 -8.76
N GLU A 64 9.46 -0.86 -8.85
CA GLU A 64 8.98 0.46 -8.42
C GLU A 64 9.11 0.65 -6.90
N PHE A 65 8.77 -0.40 -6.14
CA PHE A 65 8.89 -0.40 -4.68
C PHE A 65 10.34 -0.24 -4.24
N GLU A 66 11.27 -1.03 -4.78
CA GLU A 66 12.70 -0.94 -4.44
C GLU A 66 13.24 0.46 -4.75
N LYS A 67 12.86 1.03 -5.90
CA LYS A 67 13.23 2.41 -6.23
C LYS A 67 12.64 3.41 -5.23
N GLY A 68 11.40 3.20 -4.80
CA GLY A 68 10.73 4.02 -3.79
C GLY A 68 11.43 4.00 -2.44
N THR A 69 12.08 2.92 -2.05
CA THR A 69 12.82 2.87 -0.76
C THR A 69 14.00 3.85 -0.69
N LYS A 70 14.46 4.37 -1.84
CA LYS A 70 15.63 5.25 -1.93
C LYS A 70 15.18 6.71 -1.83
N GLY A 71 15.65 7.43 -0.81
CA GLY A 71 15.40 8.86 -0.61
C GLY A 71 14.31 9.16 0.42
N VAL A 72 13.65 10.32 0.28
CA VAL A 72 12.53 10.76 1.12
C VAL A 72 11.23 10.57 0.32
N THR A 73 10.63 9.39 0.45
CA THR A 73 9.38 9.02 -0.23
C THR A 73 8.42 8.34 0.75
N ILE A 74 7.15 8.24 0.36
CA ILE A 74 6.14 7.50 1.11
C ILE A 74 6.51 6.02 1.31
N VAL A 75 7.18 5.41 0.33
CA VAL A 75 7.65 4.02 0.42
C VAL A 75 8.77 3.90 1.45
N SER A 76 9.71 4.87 1.48
CA SER A 76 10.78 4.88 2.46
C SER A 76 10.28 5.09 3.90
N GLU A 77 9.18 5.82 4.06
CA GLU A 77 8.53 6.05 5.36
C GLU A 77 7.77 4.80 5.80
N ALA A 78 6.96 4.22 4.90
CA ALA A 78 6.24 2.97 5.17
C ALA A 78 7.17 1.81 5.53
N VAL A 79 8.36 1.72 4.93
CA VAL A 79 9.37 0.71 5.32
C VAL A 79 9.96 0.95 6.72
N LYS A 80 10.01 2.21 7.19
CA LYS A 80 10.58 2.56 8.50
C LYS A 80 9.56 2.45 9.63
N GLU A 81 8.34 2.91 9.39
CA GLU A 81 7.32 3.10 10.42
C GLU A 81 6.11 2.18 10.25
N GLY A 82 5.95 1.56 9.08
CA GLY A 82 4.85 0.67 8.78
C GLY A 82 5.04 -0.74 9.34
N ILE A 83 3.93 -1.48 9.36
CA ILE A 83 3.82 -2.86 9.80
C ILE A 83 3.73 -3.75 8.55
N GLU A 84 4.75 -4.59 8.33
CA GLU A 84 4.73 -5.60 7.28
C GLU A 84 3.83 -6.77 7.71
N ILE A 85 2.84 -7.09 6.87
CA ILE A 85 1.80 -8.09 7.18
C ILE A 85 2.13 -9.48 6.57
N THR A 86 3.00 -9.52 5.54
CA THR A 86 3.29 -10.71 4.73
C THR A 86 4.79 -10.94 4.57
#